data_AF-A0ABD3SDG8-F1
#
_entry.id   AF-A0ABD3SDG8-F1
#
_cell.length_a   1.000
_cell.length_b   1.000
_cell.length_c   1.000
_cell.angle_alpha   90.00
_cell.angle_beta   90.00
_cell.angle_gamma   90.00
#
_symmetry.space_group_name_H-M   'P 1'
#
loop_
_entity.id
_entity.type
_entity.pdbx_description
1 polymer ?
#
loop_
_entity_poly.entity_id
_entity_poly.type
_entity_poly.pdbx_seq_one_letter_code
_entity_poly.pdbx_strand_id
1 'polypeptide(L)'
;MTADIGRIAPLTNIQKIFLQRLLVAHVMTDDDIRGLYASIKDKFGGIIPPPPRRGGGGHDDNDDDGNNNHDGDVDHGYLGNDLDHALGIINASLVPGFELEIRTVSLPPPYVEGDGRDDDDDDDDDDISRNRHGSRRRRRLIRYHAIVNRIDDRVARDHAYPTYGGGPHEMAYFRLVLERIIERGNASGDDDEDGGGGGGGVGCTGALNKMELINLRTELDGKHGDKLTIEKTEMALSCMIEEGWLVRCSPPGGGEGGGGGGGTRGGYVDDDDDDGGNVDGSRKRRNGHRGGGRRRSSSLKGTYYGIGPRSFMELHDFLLKAGLPVDRMPQMILHGI
;
A
#
# COMPACT_ATOMS: atom_id res chain seq x y z
N MET A 1 -7.38 9.97 33.26
CA MET A 1 -6.45 8.84 33.43
C MET A 1 -5.08 9.34 33.05
N THR A 2 -4.25 9.70 34.02
CA THR A 2 -2.82 9.93 33.77
C THR A 2 -2.22 8.57 33.55
N ALA A 3 -2.00 8.18 32.29
CA ALA A 3 -1.13 7.04 32.02
C ALA A 3 0.14 7.31 32.80
N ASP A 4 0.51 6.37 33.66
CA ASP A 4 1.84 6.36 34.27
C ASP A 4 2.78 6.61 33.09
N ILE A 5 3.59 7.68 33.15
CA ILE A 5 4.58 7.98 32.10
C ILE A 5 5.66 6.92 32.28
N GLY A 6 5.27 5.68 31.98
CA GLY A 6 6.07 4.50 32.00
C GLY A 6 7.25 4.83 31.13
N ARG A 7 8.44 4.62 31.70
CA ARG A 7 9.73 4.81 31.06
C ARG A 7 9.64 4.53 29.56
N ILE A 8 9.54 5.57 28.75
CA ILE A 8 9.52 5.43 27.29
C ILE A 8 10.85 4.78 26.93
N ALA A 9 10.80 3.57 26.38
CA ALA A 9 12.00 2.89 25.94
C ALA A 9 12.65 3.73 24.83
N PRO A 10 13.90 4.17 24.99
CA PRO A 10 14.54 5.00 23.99
C PRO A 10 14.76 4.18 22.71
N LEU A 11 14.37 4.75 21.56
CA LEU A 11 14.65 4.16 20.27
C LEU A 11 16.16 4.06 20.03
N THR A 12 16.61 2.92 19.54
CA THR A 12 17.99 2.70 19.14
C THR A 12 18.29 3.45 17.85
N ASN A 13 19.57 3.67 17.52
CA ASN A 13 19.93 4.36 16.27
C ASN A 13 19.48 3.58 15.03
N ILE A 14 19.47 2.24 15.10
CA ILE A 14 19.00 1.38 14.01
C ILE A 14 17.49 1.56 13.78
N GLN A 15 16.70 1.55 14.86
CA GLN A 15 15.26 1.79 14.81
C GLN A 15 14.94 3.21 14.28
N LYS A 16 15.74 4.22 14.67
CA LYS A 16 15.58 5.59 14.14
C LYS A 16 15.83 5.67 12.64
N ILE A 17 16.85 4.98 12.13
CA ILE A 17 17.14 4.93 10.68
C ILE A 17 16.00 4.23 9.94
N PHE A 18 15.46 3.14 10.49
CA PHE A 18 14.29 2.46 9.94
C PHE A 18 13.10 3.42 9.84
N LEU A 19 12.78 4.11 10.93
CA LEU A 19 11.70 5.11 10.96
C LEU A 19 11.92 6.27 9.99
N GLN A 20 13.13 6.81 9.89
CA GLN A 20 13.44 7.89 8.96
C GLN A 20 13.18 7.48 7.50
N ARG A 21 13.56 6.26 7.13
CA ARG A 21 13.33 5.74 5.77
C ARG A 21 11.85 5.47 5.52
N LEU A 22 11.13 4.91 6.50
CA LEU A 22 9.69 4.71 6.40
C LEU A 22 8.92 6.04 6.30
N LEU A 23 9.32 7.07 7.07
CA LEU A 23 8.73 8.42 6.98
C LEU A 23 8.91 9.03 5.59
N VAL A 24 10.09 8.90 4.99
CA VAL A 24 10.38 9.42 3.64
C VAL A 24 9.61 8.66 2.56
N ALA A 25 9.39 7.36 2.75
CA ALA A 25 8.59 6.57 1.83
C ALA A 25 7.08 6.86 1.92
N HIS A 26 6.62 7.48 3.01
CA HIS A 26 5.22 7.72 3.38
C HIS A 26 4.39 6.45 3.62
N VAL A 27 4.45 5.48 2.70
CA VAL A 27 3.82 4.17 2.78
C VAL A 27 4.66 3.14 2.03
N MET A 28 4.78 1.93 2.57
CA MET A 28 5.54 0.84 1.95
C MET A 28 4.68 -0.43 1.85
N THR A 29 4.90 -1.24 0.81
CA THR A 29 4.32 -2.60 0.75
C THR A 29 5.03 -3.53 1.73
N ASP A 30 4.45 -4.70 2.02
CA ASP A 30 5.09 -5.75 2.85
C ASP A 30 6.47 -6.14 2.32
N ASP A 31 6.59 -6.29 1.01
CA ASP A 31 7.84 -6.71 0.36
C ASP A 31 8.90 -5.60 0.48
N ASP A 32 8.52 -4.35 0.24
CA ASP A 32 9.43 -3.20 0.36
C ASP A 32 9.92 -3.01 1.79
N ILE A 33 9.02 -3.11 2.78
CA ILE A 33 9.40 -2.91 4.19
C ILE A 33 10.25 -4.08 4.71
N ARG A 34 10.02 -5.32 4.24
CA ARG A 34 10.91 -6.47 4.50
C ARG A 34 12.27 -6.26 3.89
N GLY A 35 12.33 -5.76 2.65
CA GLY A 35 13.58 -5.38 1.98
C GLY A 35 14.34 -4.31 2.76
N LEU A 36 13.64 -3.29 3.26
CA LEU A 36 14.21 -2.25 4.13
C LEU A 36 14.75 -2.84 5.44
N TYR A 37 13.97 -3.68 6.12
CA TYR A 37 14.36 -4.36 7.35
C TYR A 37 15.62 -5.21 7.14
N ALA A 38 15.63 -6.05 6.11
CA ALA A 38 16.76 -6.91 5.77
C ALA A 38 18.02 -6.08 5.43
N SER A 39 17.87 -5.03 4.63
CA SER A 39 18.97 -4.11 4.27
C SER A 39 19.60 -3.45 5.50
N ILE A 40 18.78 -3.02 6.46
CA ILE A 40 19.27 -2.43 7.71
C ILE A 40 19.93 -3.50 8.59
N LYS A 41 19.33 -4.69 8.72
CA LYS A 41 19.87 -5.78 9.53
C LYS A 41 21.23 -6.25 8.99
N ASP A 42 21.38 -6.39 7.68
CA ASP A 42 22.65 -6.73 7.03
C ASP A 42 23.74 -5.67 7.31
N LYS A 43 23.40 -4.40 7.12
CA LYS A 43 24.35 -3.29 7.31
C LYS A 43 24.84 -3.12 8.76
N PHE A 44 24.02 -3.51 9.74
CA PHE A 44 24.31 -3.30 11.16
C PHE A 44 24.42 -4.59 11.99
N GLY A 45 24.36 -5.77 11.37
CA GLY A 45 24.35 -7.06 12.06
C GLY A 45 25.63 -7.37 12.86
N GLY A 46 26.75 -6.69 12.56
CA GLY A 46 28.00 -6.79 13.32
C GLY A 46 28.05 -5.94 14.59
N ILE A 47 27.03 -5.13 14.90
CA ILE A 47 26.99 -4.29 16.09
C ILE A 47 26.42 -5.10 17.25
N ILE A 48 27.31 -5.61 18.10
CA ILE A 48 26.94 -6.31 19.33
C ILE A 48 26.30 -5.31 20.30
N PRO A 49 25.06 -5.55 20.79
CA PRO A 49 24.47 -4.70 21.81
C PRO A 49 25.34 -4.72 23.08
N PRO A 50 25.47 -3.60 23.81
CA PRO A 50 26.17 -3.58 25.07
C PRO A 50 25.45 -4.57 25.99
N PRO A 51 26.20 -5.36 26.77
CA PRO A 51 25.59 -6.31 27.68
C PRO A 51 24.57 -5.57 28.55
N PRO A 52 23.40 -6.16 28.82
CA PRO A 52 22.40 -5.54 29.68
C PRO A 52 23.14 -5.10 30.94
N ARG A 53 23.04 -3.80 31.26
CA ARG A 53 23.62 -3.27 32.50
C ARG A 53 22.97 -4.08 33.60
N ARG A 54 23.68 -5.11 34.10
CA ARG A 54 23.24 -5.92 35.24
C ARG A 54 22.89 -4.89 36.30
N GLY A 55 21.59 -4.68 36.50
CA GLY A 55 21.12 -3.84 37.59
C GLY A 55 21.77 -4.44 38.82
N GLY A 56 22.57 -3.66 39.53
CA GLY A 56 23.24 -4.08 40.76
C GLY A 56 22.21 -4.32 41.86
N GLY A 57 21.34 -5.31 41.66
CA GLY A 57 20.31 -5.75 42.58
C GLY A 57 20.64 -7.16 43.01
N GLY A 58 21.03 -7.28 44.29
CA GLY A 58 20.85 -8.49 45.10
C GLY A 58 21.50 -9.75 44.56
N HIS A 59 22.73 -10.00 45.01
CA HIS A 59 23.28 -11.35 45.15
C HIS A 59 22.35 -12.10 46.14
N ASP A 60 21.30 -12.74 45.64
CA ASP A 60 20.58 -13.78 46.38
C ASP A 60 21.22 -15.11 45.97
N ASP A 61 22.19 -15.53 46.80
CA ASP A 61 22.86 -16.82 46.74
C ASP A 61 21.87 -17.93 47.09
N ASN A 62 21.04 -18.33 46.14
CA ASN A 62 20.34 -19.60 46.21
C ASN A 62 20.83 -20.49 45.07
N ASP A 63 21.80 -21.32 45.44
CA ASP A 63 22.26 -22.48 44.70
C ASP A 63 21.07 -23.43 44.48
N ASP A 64 20.53 -23.49 43.26
CA ASP A 64 19.63 -24.56 42.85
C ASP A 64 20.11 -25.15 41.51
N ASP A 65 20.81 -26.27 41.66
CA ASP A 65 21.32 -27.13 40.59
C ASP A 65 20.15 -27.74 39.80
N GLY A 66 19.79 -27.15 38.66
CA GLY A 66 18.58 -27.61 37.96
C GLY A 66 18.44 -27.28 36.50
N ASN A 67 19.29 -27.87 35.65
CA ASN A 67 18.97 -28.20 34.25
C ASN A 67 18.75 -27.01 33.28
N ASN A 68 19.84 -26.28 33.00
CA ASN A 68 19.91 -25.28 31.93
C ASN A 68 20.00 -25.93 30.54
N ASN A 69 18.90 -26.47 30.03
CA ASN A 69 18.62 -26.38 28.59
C ASN A 69 18.07 -24.97 28.32
N HIS A 70 18.87 -23.96 28.66
CA HIS A 70 18.52 -22.57 28.41
C HIS A 70 18.68 -22.39 26.91
N ASP A 71 17.57 -22.58 26.19
CA ASP A 71 17.38 -22.14 24.80
C ASP A 71 18.13 -20.82 24.66
N GLY A 72 19.25 -20.90 23.95
CA GLY A 72 20.27 -19.87 23.98
C GLY A 72 19.62 -18.53 23.74
N ASP A 73 19.83 -17.61 24.69
CA ASP A 73 19.46 -16.20 24.65
C ASP A 73 19.77 -15.66 23.26
N VAL A 74 18.79 -15.78 22.36
CA VAL A 74 18.95 -15.46 20.94
C VAL A 74 19.07 -13.97 20.96
N ASP A 75 20.29 -13.46 20.79
CA ASP A 75 20.59 -12.04 20.78
C ASP A 75 19.61 -11.38 19.80
N HIS A 76 18.56 -10.76 20.36
CA HIS A 76 17.43 -10.25 19.59
C HIS A 76 17.84 -9.07 18.71
N GLY A 77 19.11 -8.66 18.77
CA GLY A 77 19.61 -7.46 18.12
C GLY A 77 18.80 -6.25 18.55
N TYR A 78 19.17 -5.08 18.03
CA TYR A 78 18.43 -3.87 18.35
C TYR A 78 17.12 -3.71 17.58
N LEU A 79 16.88 -4.55 16.58
CA LEU A 79 15.72 -4.45 15.69
C LEU A 79 14.77 -5.65 15.84
N GLY A 80 15.03 -6.60 16.73
CA GLY A 80 14.24 -7.81 16.86
C GLY A 80 14.62 -8.91 15.87
N ASN A 81 14.02 -10.09 16.05
CA ASN A 81 14.32 -11.30 15.27
C ASN A 81 13.75 -11.24 13.85
N ASP A 82 12.56 -10.66 13.73
CA ASP A 82 11.79 -10.52 12.50
C ASP A 82 11.18 -9.11 12.39
N LEU A 83 10.51 -8.85 11.27
CA LEU A 83 9.88 -7.57 11.01
C LEU A 83 8.76 -7.26 12.00
N ASP A 84 7.87 -8.20 12.30
CA ASP A 84 6.71 -7.95 13.16
C ASP A 84 7.16 -7.59 14.58
N HIS A 85 8.18 -8.29 15.11
CA HIS A 85 8.82 -7.95 16.37
C HIS A 85 9.48 -6.56 16.32
N ALA A 86 10.14 -6.21 15.21
CA ALA A 86 10.72 -4.86 15.03
C ALA A 86 9.66 -3.76 15.13
N LEU A 87 8.53 -3.95 14.43
CA LEU A 87 7.41 -3.02 14.42
C LEU A 87 6.79 -2.90 15.81
N GLY A 88 6.61 -4.02 16.53
CA GLY A 88 6.13 -4.05 17.91
C GLY A 88 7.03 -3.25 18.87
N ILE A 89 8.35 -3.46 18.82
CA ILE A 89 9.31 -2.71 19.65
C ILE A 89 9.25 -1.21 19.35
N ILE A 90 9.24 -0.85 18.07
CA ILE A 90 9.20 0.56 17.68
C ILE A 90 7.89 1.20 18.15
N ASN A 91 6.75 0.53 17.99
CA ASN A 91 5.45 1.01 18.44
C ASN A 91 5.38 1.19 19.96
N ALA A 92 6.00 0.29 20.73
CA ALA A 92 6.09 0.42 22.19
C ALA A 92 6.81 1.71 22.63
N SER A 93 7.74 2.21 21.83
CA SER A 93 8.39 3.51 22.04
C SER A 93 7.60 4.69 21.47
N LEU A 94 7.00 4.54 20.29
CA LEU A 94 6.31 5.64 19.60
C LEU A 94 4.98 6.04 20.27
N VAL A 95 4.19 5.06 20.68
CA VAL A 95 2.82 5.28 21.17
C VAL A 95 2.81 6.17 22.42
N PRO A 96 3.53 5.85 23.52
CA PRO A 96 3.41 6.63 24.75
C PRO A 96 4.08 8.00 24.67
N GLY A 97 5.08 8.16 23.78
CA GLY A 97 5.88 9.38 23.69
C GLY A 97 5.39 10.40 22.68
N PHE A 98 4.91 9.92 21.53
CA PHE A 98 4.59 10.75 20.38
C PHE A 98 3.16 10.55 19.89
N GLU A 99 2.45 9.56 20.43
CA GLU A 99 1.15 9.11 19.91
C GLU A 99 1.21 8.82 18.41
N LEU A 100 2.39 8.35 17.98
CA LEU A 100 2.62 7.83 16.64
C LEU A 100 2.60 6.31 16.69
N GLU A 101 2.30 5.70 15.56
CA GLU A 101 2.16 4.26 15.44
C GLU A 101 2.48 3.83 14.01
N ILE A 102 3.26 2.76 13.84
CA ILE A 102 3.34 2.07 12.56
C ILE A 102 2.10 1.18 12.45
N ARG A 103 1.23 1.50 11.50
CA ARG A 103 0.03 0.72 11.17
C ARG A 103 0.23 -0.11 9.93
N THR A 104 -0.46 -1.25 9.91
CA THR A 104 -0.59 -2.06 8.72
C THR A 104 -2.04 -2.15 8.28
N VAL A 105 -2.26 -1.98 6.99
CA VAL A 105 -3.58 -2.16 6.36
C VAL A 105 -3.47 -3.19 5.24
N SER A 106 -4.45 -4.09 5.15
CA SER A 106 -4.53 -5.06 4.05
C SER A 106 -5.58 -4.61 3.04
N LEU A 107 -5.13 -4.33 1.82
CA LEU A 107 -6.01 -3.89 0.74
C LEU A 107 -5.96 -4.88 -0.42
N PRO A 108 -7.06 -5.07 -1.18
CA PRO A 108 -6.97 -5.80 -2.43
C PRO A 108 -5.93 -5.14 -3.33
N PRO A 109 -5.28 -5.89 -4.25
CA PRO A 109 -4.23 -5.39 -5.12
C PRO A 109 -4.74 -4.13 -5.76
N PRO A 110 -4.19 -3.01 -5.31
CA PRO A 110 -4.74 -1.76 -5.64
C PRO A 110 -3.85 -1.46 -6.87
N TYR A 111 -4.43 -1.23 -8.05
CA TYR A 111 -3.77 -0.24 -8.90
C TYR A 111 -2.40 -0.67 -9.52
N VAL A 112 -2.13 -1.99 -9.68
CA VAL A 112 -1.00 -2.49 -10.48
C VAL A 112 -1.53 -2.86 -11.87
N GLU A 113 -1.42 -1.93 -12.81
CA GLU A 113 -1.51 -2.26 -14.23
C GLU A 113 -0.18 -2.87 -14.67
N GLY A 114 -0.18 -4.16 -14.98
CA GLY A 114 0.94 -4.86 -15.58
C GLY A 114 1.66 -5.78 -14.58
N ASP A 115 1.72 -7.09 -14.74
CA ASP A 115 1.34 -7.94 -15.85
C ASP A 115 0.66 -9.15 -15.22
N GLY A 116 -0.45 -9.61 -15.79
CA GLY A 116 -1.11 -10.86 -15.41
C GLY A 116 -0.26 -12.09 -15.77
N ARG A 117 1.03 -12.07 -15.47
CA ARG A 117 1.79 -13.27 -15.14
C ARG A 117 1.42 -13.58 -13.71
N ASP A 118 0.23 -14.16 -13.57
CA ASP A 118 0.00 -15.14 -12.54
C ASP A 118 1.08 -16.20 -12.79
N ASP A 119 2.26 -16.04 -12.17
CA ASP A 119 3.23 -17.11 -11.97
C ASP A 119 2.59 -18.09 -10.97
N ASP A 120 1.46 -18.68 -11.39
CA ASP A 120 0.79 -19.86 -10.84
C ASP A 120 1.65 -21.10 -11.20
N ASP A 121 2.96 -21.04 -10.95
CA ASP A 121 3.91 -22.16 -11.12
C ASP A 121 4.27 -22.81 -9.77
N ASP A 122 3.50 -22.54 -8.71
CA ASP A 122 3.55 -23.31 -7.45
C ASP A 122 2.38 -24.35 -7.39
N ASP A 123 2.15 -25.06 -8.50
CA ASP A 123 1.45 -26.34 -8.53
C ASP A 123 2.39 -27.44 -7.95
N ASP A 124 2.60 -27.39 -6.63
CA ASP A 124 3.14 -28.51 -5.84
C ASP A 124 2.07 -28.92 -4.79
N ASP A 125 0.89 -29.34 -5.26
CA ASP A 125 -0.04 -30.14 -4.46
C ASP A 125 -0.74 -31.19 -5.35
N ASP A 126 -0.04 -32.32 -5.47
CA ASP A 126 -0.57 -33.64 -5.87
C ASP A 126 -1.66 -34.11 -4.89
N ASP A 127 -2.84 -33.46 -4.83
CA ASP A 127 -3.98 -34.02 -4.09
C ASP A 127 -5.27 -34.15 -4.89
N ILE A 128 -5.57 -35.42 -5.18
CA ILE A 128 -6.62 -35.96 -6.02
C ILE A 128 -7.96 -35.93 -5.27
N SER A 129 -8.48 -34.73 -4.95
CA SER A 129 -9.83 -34.61 -4.38
C SER A 129 -10.80 -33.86 -5.30
N ARG A 130 -11.44 -34.65 -6.17
CA ARG A 130 -12.43 -34.26 -7.19
C ARG A 130 -13.78 -33.79 -6.63
N ASN A 131 -13.83 -32.71 -5.85
CA ASN A 131 -15.10 -32.03 -5.54
C ASN A 131 -15.11 -30.58 -6.04
N ARG A 132 -15.48 -30.45 -7.32
CA ARG A 132 -15.65 -29.20 -8.08
C ARG A 132 -16.88 -28.41 -7.62
N HIS A 133 -16.81 -27.78 -6.45
CA HIS A 133 -17.60 -26.58 -6.20
C HIS A 133 -16.66 -25.38 -6.34
N GLY A 134 -16.98 -24.48 -7.28
CA GLY A 134 -16.15 -23.35 -7.69
C GLY A 134 -15.83 -22.39 -6.54
N SER A 135 -14.80 -22.72 -5.78
CA SER A 135 -14.20 -21.82 -4.80
C SER A 135 -13.68 -20.62 -5.58
N ARG A 136 -14.43 -19.51 -5.52
CA ARG A 136 -13.95 -18.21 -6.00
C ARG A 136 -12.61 -17.97 -5.30
N ARG A 137 -11.49 -18.02 -6.06
CA ARG A 137 -10.15 -17.74 -5.54
C ARG A 137 -10.23 -16.38 -4.83
N ARG A 138 -9.99 -16.37 -3.51
CA ARG A 138 -9.97 -15.13 -2.74
C ARG A 138 -8.84 -14.28 -3.29
N ARG A 139 -9.12 -13.01 -3.63
CA ARG A 139 -8.08 -12.09 -4.10
C ARG A 139 -7.02 -11.95 -3.01
N ARG A 140 -5.75 -12.11 -3.38
CA ARG A 140 -4.61 -11.93 -2.47
C ARG A 140 -4.58 -10.47 -2.03
N LEU A 141 -4.63 -10.21 -0.72
CA LEU A 141 -4.49 -8.86 -0.19
C LEU A 141 -3.02 -8.47 -0.10
N ILE A 142 -2.70 -7.21 -0.36
CA ILE A 142 -1.38 -6.60 -0.17
C ILE A 142 -1.40 -5.84 1.15
N ARG A 143 -0.38 -6.05 1.98
CA ARG A 143 -0.19 -5.29 3.22
C ARG A 143 0.61 -4.03 2.94
N TYR A 144 0.13 -2.92 3.48
CA TYR A 144 0.77 -1.61 3.43
C TYR A 144 1.09 -1.14 4.83
N HIS A 145 2.22 -0.48 4.98
CA HIS A 145 2.77 -0.03 6.25
C HIS A 145 3.04 1.47 6.21
N ALA A 146 2.56 2.21 7.20
CA ALA A 146 2.84 3.65 7.33
C ALA A 146 2.90 4.07 8.80
N ILE A 147 3.59 5.17 9.06
CA ILE A 147 3.57 5.83 10.38
C ILE A 147 2.39 6.78 10.42
N VAL A 148 1.49 6.57 11.36
CA VAL A 148 0.29 7.38 11.52
C VAL A 148 0.25 8.06 12.88
N ASN A 149 -0.50 9.16 12.93
CA ASN A 149 -0.81 9.86 14.17
C ASN A 149 -2.08 9.29 14.80
N ARG A 150 -2.03 8.99 16.10
CA ARG A 150 -3.17 8.47 16.87
C ARG A 150 -4.03 9.55 17.50
N ILE A 151 -3.51 10.75 17.73
CA ILE A 151 -4.11 11.74 18.64
C ILE A 151 -5.48 12.22 18.14
N ASP A 152 -5.64 12.44 16.84
CA ASP A 152 -6.93 12.79 16.26
C ASP A 152 -6.82 12.79 14.73
N ASP A 153 -7.81 12.20 14.06
CA ASP A 153 -8.05 12.38 12.63
C ASP A 153 -8.15 13.86 12.26
N ARG A 154 -8.43 14.78 13.20
CA ARG A 154 -8.40 16.23 12.95
C ARG A 154 -7.03 16.72 12.51
N VAL A 155 -5.95 16.25 13.13
CA VAL A 155 -4.60 16.70 12.77
C VAL A 155 -4.27 16.19 11.36
N ALA A 156 -4.55 14.91 11.09
CA ALA A 156 -4.42 14.36 9.75
C ALA A 156 -5.33 15.10 8.75
N ARG A 157 -6.58 15.39 9.08
CA ARG A 157 -7.49 16.12 8.18
C ARG A 157 -7.02 17.55 7.90
N ASP A 158 -6.42 18.22 8.87
CA ASP A 158 -5.98 19.62 8.73
C ASP A 158 -4.55 19.72 8.18
N HIS A 159 -3.79 18.61 8.13
CA HIS A 159 -2.39 18.54 7.67
C HIS A 159 -2.04 17.38 6.71
N ALA A 160 -3.01 16.59 6.25
CA ALA A 160 -2.81 15.45 5.33
C ALA A 160 -2.18 15.88 4.02
N TYR A 161 -2.45 17.12 3.61
CA TYR A 161 -1.74 17.73 2.51
C TYR A 161 -0.50 18.48 3.03
N PRO A 162 0.69 18.24 2.46
CA PRO A 162 1.94 18.80 2.98
C PRO A 162 1.88 20.31 3.12
N THR A 163 2.22 20.81 4.32
CA THR A 163 2.42 22.23 4.58
C THR A 163 3.53 22.85 3.73
N TYR A 164 4.45 22.02 3.20
CA TYR A 164 5.52 22.47 2.30
C TYR A 164 5.04 22.70 0.85
N GLY A 165 3.86 22.21 0.46
CA GLY A 165 3.40 22.23 -0.93
C GLY A 165 1.98 22.73 -1.17
N GLY A 166 1.12 22.78 -0.16
CA GLY A 166 -0.28 23.21 -0.35
C GLY A 166 -0.83 24.03 0.79
N GLY A 167 -1.65 25.00 0.40
CA GLY A 167 -2.39 25.85 1.31
C GLY A 167 -3.81 25.31 1.55
N PRO A 168 -4.69 26.15 2.11
CA PRO A 168 -6.06 25.77 2.44
C PRO A 168 -6.91 25.41 1.21
N HIS A 169 -6.51 25.80 0.00
CA HIS A 169 -7.24 25.50 -1.23
C HIS A 169 -6.94 24.08 -1.73
N GLU A 170 -5.67 23.68 -1.74
CA GLU A 170 -5.21 22.34 -2.07
C GLU A 170 -5.79 21.31 -1.09
N MET A 171 -5.89 21.66 0.19
CA MET A 171 -6.56 20.82 1.19
C MET A 171 -8.07 20.66 0.94
N ALA A 172 -8.77 21.75 0.58
CA ALA A 172 -10.19 21.68 0.23
C ALA A 172 -10.40 20.80 -1.02
N TYR A 173 -9.51 20.94 -2.01
CA TYR A 173 -9.49 20.11 -3.20
C TYR A 173 -9.25 18.64 -2.90
N PHE A 174 -8.29 18.33 -2.02
CA PHE A 174 -8.01 16.97 -1.57
C PHE A 174 -9.25 16.29 -0.95
N ARG A 175 -9.95 17.01 -0.05
CA ARG A 175 -11.19 16.50 0.57
C ARG A 175 -12.27 16.22 -0.46
N LEU A 176 -12.49 17.17 -1.39
CA LEU A 176 -13.44 17.02 -2.48
C LEU A 176 -13.11 15.81 -3.38
N VAL A 177 -11.83 15.58 -3.68
CA VAL A 177 -11.39 14.42 -4.46
C VAL A 177 -11.78 13.11 -3.76
N LEU A 178 -11.50 12.98 -2.46
CA LEU A 178 -11.84 11.78 -1.70
C LEU A 178 -13.36 11.55 -1.64
N GLU A 179 -14.14 12.60 -1.36
CA GLU A 179 -15.60 12.56 -1.34
C GLU A 179 -16.15 12.05 -2.68
N ARG A 180 -15.67 12.60 -3.81
CA ARG A 180 -16.13 12.19 -5.15
C ARG A 180 -15.71 10.79 -5.55
N ILE A 181 -14.56 10.32 -5.10
CA ILE A 181 -14.16 8.92 -5.29
C ILE A 181 -15.12 8.00 -4.51
N ILE A 182 -15.44 8.33 -3.26
CA ILE A 182 -16.36 7.54 -2.42
C ILE A 182 -17.77 7.52 -3.00
N GLU A 183 -18.30 8.68 -3.37
CA GLU A 183 -19.63 8.81 -3.99
C GLU A 183 -19.75 7.90 -5.23
N ARG A 184 -18.74 7.91 -6.10
CA ARG A 184 -18.71 7.05 -7.30
C ARG A 184 -18.59 5.57 -6.96
N GLY A 185 -17.82 5.22 -5.93
CA GLY A 185 -17.68 3.84 -5.45
C GLY A 185 -18.96 3.29 -4.81
N ASN A 186 -19.76 4.16 -4.19
CA ASN A 186 -21.07 3.80 -3.65
C ASN A 186 -22.11 3.64 -4.75
N ALA A 187 -22.17 4.60 -5.70
CA ALA A 187 -23.11 4.54 -6.82
C ALA A 187 -22.92 3.30 -7.72
N SER A 188 -21.71 2.75 -7.78
CA SER A 188 -21.43 1.53 -8.57
C SER A 188 -21.86 0.23 -7.88
N GLY A 189 -22.31 0.28 -6.63
CA GLY A 189 -22.65 -0.90 -5.82
C GLY A 189 -24.13 -1.28 -5.79
N ASP A 190 -25.02 -0.39 -6.24
CA ASP A 190 -26.48 -0.52 -6.05
C ASP A 190 -27.19 -1.27 -7.19
N ASP A 191 -26.53 -1.51 -8.33
CA ASP A 191 -27.14 -2.13 -9.52
C ASP A 191 -27.20 -3.68 -9.48
N ASP A 192 -26.61 -4.33 -8.47
CA ASP A 192 -26.52 -5.80 -8.34
C ASP A 192 -27.57 -6.41 -7.36
N GLU A 193 -28.75 -5.77 -7.20
CA GLU A 193 -29.79 -6.23 -6.27
C GLU A 193 -30.41 -7.61 -6.60
N ASP A 194 -30.25 -8.12 -7.83
CA ASP A 194 -31.06 -9.25 -8.31
C ASP A 194 -30.41 -10.65 -8.26
N GLY A 195 -29.22 -10.83 -7.66
CA GLY A 195 -28.70 -12.20 -7.62
C GLY A 195 -27.36 -12.47 -6.96
N GLY A 196 -27.36 -12.55 -5.64
CA GLY A 196 -26.52 -13.54 -4.95
C GLY A 196 -25.03 -13.23 -4.93
N GLY A 197 -24.65 -12.33 -4.03
CA GLY A 197 -23.28 -12.21 -3.54
C GLY A 197 -22.61 -10.91 -3.96
N GLY A 198 -23.19 -9.78 -3.52
CA GLY A 198 -22.50 -8.50 -3.45
C GLY A 198 -21.19 -8.72 -2.69
N GLY A 199 -20.10 -8.79 -3.46
CA GLY A 199 -18.77 -8.96 -2.92
C GLY A 199 -18.43 -7.71 -2.14
N GLY A 200 -18.60 -7.77 -0.82
CA GLY A 200 -18.07 -6.82 0.16
C GLY A 200 -16.55 -6.80 0.12
N GLY A 201 -16.00 -6.30 -0.98
CA GLY A 201 -14.58 -6.10 -1.15
C GLY A 201 -14.12 -5.04 -0.18
N VAL A 202 -13.02 -5.32 0.51
CA VAL A 202 -12.34 -4.34 1.36
C VAL A 202 -11.84 -3.19 0.48
N GLY A 203 -12.05 -1.94 0.89
CA GLY A 203 -11.61 -0.72 0.23
C GLY A 203 -12.71 0.03 -0.54
N CYS A 204 -12.29 1.06 -1.29
CA CYS A 204 -13.18 1.83 -2.16
C CYS A 204 -12.97 1.40 -3.62
N THR A 205 -14.05 1.02 -4.31
CA THR A 205 -14.05 0.66 -5.74
C THR A 205 -14.18 1.87 -6.67
N GLY A 206 -14.43 3.05 -6.09
CA GLY A 206 -14.53 4.30 -6.84
C GLY A 206 -13.20 4.68 -7.47
N ALA A 207 -13.29 5.21 -8.69
CA ALA A 207 -12.13 5.61 -9.47
C ALA A 207 -12.51 6.80 -10.37
N LEU A 208 -11.67 7.84 -10.36
CA LEU A 208 -11.83 9.00 -11.22
C LEU A 208 -10.68 9.09 -12.21
N ASN A 209 -10.97 9.45 -13.46
CA ASN A 209 -9.93 9.71 -14.43
C ASN A 209 -9.18 11.01 -14.10
N LYS A 210 -7.94 11.14 -14.57
CA LYS A 210 -7.10 12.33 -14.32
C LYS A 210 -7.80 13.65 -14.64
N MET A 211 -8.55 13.69 -15.74
CA MET A 211 -9.22 14.91 -16.20
C MET A 211 -10.42 15.28 -15.33
N GLU A 212 -11.21 14.29 -14.88
CA GLU A 212 -12.28 14.45 -13.90
C GLU A 212 -11.71 15.04 -12.61
N LEU A 213 -10.61 14.49 -12.11
CA LEU A 213 -9.93 15.02 -10.92
C LEU A 213 -9.53 16.48 -11.12
N ILE A 214 -8.89 16.82 -12.25
CA ILE A 214 -8.51 18.20 -12.56
C ILE A 214 -9.75 19.10 -12.60
N ASN A 215 -10.86 18.63 -13.15
CA ASN A 215 -12.11 19.39 -13.25
C ASN A 215 -12.81 19.61 -11.91
N LEU A 216 -12.61 18.75 -10.90
CA LEU A 216 -13.17 18.99 -9.55
C LEU A 216 -12.73 20.33 -8.95
N ARG A 217 -11.63 20.95 -9.42
CA ARG A 217 -11.23 22.29 -8.98
C ARG A 217 -12.29 23.36 -9.23
N THR A 218 -13.12 23.20 -10.26
CA THR A 218 -14.20 24.16 -10.58
C THR A 218 -15.45 23.94 -9.73
N GLU A 219 -15.49 22.84 -8.97
CA GLU A 219 -16.57 22.49 -8.06
C GLU A 219 -16.24 22.89 -6.60
N LEU A 220 -15.13 23.58 -6.39
CA LEU A 220 -14.79 24.14 -5.09
C LEU A 220 -15.69 25.33 -4.77
N ASP A 221 -16.31 25.30 -3.59
CA ASP A 221 -17.25 26.33 -3.17
C ASP A 221 -16.65 27.37 -2.20
N GLY A 222 -17.39 28.46 -2.03
CA GLY A 222 -17.14 29.48 -1.00
C GLY A 222 -15.77 30.16 -1.15
N LYS A 223 -14.94 30.11 -0.09
CA LYS A 223 -13.63 30.78 -0.07
C LYS A 223 -12.58 30.10 -0.97
N HIS A 224 -12.86 28.90 -1.47
CA HIS A 224 -11.93 28.10 -2.25
C HIS A 224 -12.22 28.11 -3.76
N GLY A 225 -13.42 28.58 -4.17
CA GLY A 225 -13.81 28.65 -5.57
C GLY A 225 -12.87 29.51 -6.43
N ASP A 226 -12.53 28.97 -7.60
CA ASP A 226 -11.64 29.57 -8.61
C ASP A 226 -10.22 29.93 -8.11
N LYS A 227 -9.79 29.40 -6.95
CA LYS A 227 -8.46 29.70 -6.38
C LYS A 227 -7.36 28.80 -6.91
N LEU A 228 -7.70 27.62 -7.41
CA LEU A 228 -6.75 26.67 -7.97
C LEU A 228 -6.75 26.76 -9.50
N THR A 229 -5.58 27.11 -10.05
CA THR A 229 -5.32 27.00 -11.49
C THR A 229 -5.12 25.54 -11.86
N ILE A 230 -5.21 25.21 -13.16
CA ILE A 230 -4.95 23.85 -13.66
C ILE A 230 -3.56 23.37 -13.21
N GLU A 231 -2.53 24.19 -13.40
CA GLU A 231 -1.15 23.84 -13.05
C GLU A 231 -1.00 23.53 -11.55
N LYS A 232 -1.62 24.33 -10.67
CA LYS A 232 -1.62 24.06 -9.22
C LYS A 232 -2.36 22.78 -8.88
N THR A 233 -3.49 22.52 -9.53
CA THR A 233 -4.25 21.28 -9.37
C THR A 233 -3.46 20.07 -9.82
N GLU A 234 -2.74 20.14 -10.94
CA GLU A 234 -1.89 19.06 -11.42
C GLU A 234 -0.71 18.80 -10.48
N MET A 235 -0.05 19.85 -10.00
CA MET A 235 0.99 19.73 -8.98
C MET A 235 0.43 19.09 -7.71
N ALA A 236 -0.77 19.51 -7.30
CA ALA A 236 -1.40 18.96 -6.11
C ALA A 236 -1.73 17.47 -6.24
N LEU A 237 -2.25 17.09 -7.41
CA LEU A 237 -2.53 15.70 -7.73
C LEU A 237 -1.25 14.85 -7.73
N SER A 238 -0.14 15.34 -8.28
CA SER A 238 1.15 14.65 -8.25
C SER A 238 1.61 14.38 -6.83
N CYS A 239 1.55 15.38 -5.93
CA CYS A 239 1.90 15.18 -4.52
C CYS A 239 0.99 14.14 -3.83
N MET A 240 -0.31 14.14 -4.11
CA MET A 240 -1.23 13.14 -3.55
C MET A 240 -0.87 11.71 -3.97
N ILE A 241 -0.40 11.53 -5.20
CA ILE A 241 0.00 10.22 -5.73
C ILE A 241 1.34 9.79 -5.14
N GLU A 242 2.35 10.67 -5.17
CA GLU A 242 3.70 10.40 -4.68
C GLU A 242 3.71 10.03 -3.20
N GLU A 243 2.83 10.64 -2.42
CA GLU A 243 2.71 10.38 -0.98
C GLU A 243 1.75 9.25 -0.61
N GLY A 244 1.16 8.57 -1.60
CA GLY A 244 0.27 7.42 -1.38
C GLY A 244 -1.13 7.76 -0.84
N TRP A 245 -1.56 9.02 -0.94
CA TRP A 245 -2.95 9.43 -0.67
C TRP A 245 -3.91 8.95 -1.75
N LEU A 246 -3.45 8.96 -3.00
CA LEU A 246 -4.14 8.43 -4.18
C LEU A 246 -3.26 7.40 -4.88
N VAL A 247 -3.88 6.53 -5.68
CA VAL A 247 -3.19 5.40 -6.33
C VAL A 247 -3.88 5.04 -7.66
N ARG A 248 -3.14 4.54 -8.65
CA ARG A 248 -3.53 4.45 -10.09
C ARG A 248 -4.36 3.22 -10.52
N CYS A 249 -5.64 3.32 -10.83
CA CYS A 249 -6.52 2.13 -10.92
C CYS A 249 -6.77 1.68 -12.33
N SER A 250 -7.21 0.43 -12.43
CA SER A 250 -8.01 -0.01 -13.56
C SER A 250 -9.34 0.77 -13.62
N PRO A 251 -9.83 1.12 -14.82
CA PRO A 251 -11.10 1.81 -15.00
C PRO A 251 -12.28 1.07 -14.34
N PRO A 252 -13.23 1.77 -13.72
CA PRO A 252 -14.45 1.16 -13.20
C PRO A 252 -15.26 0.54 -14.34
N GLY A 253 -15.76 -0.68 -14.16
CA GLY A 253 -16.57 -1.39 -15.17
C GLY A 253 -15.79 -2.10 -16.29
N GLY A 254 -14.45 -2.11 -16.27
CA GLY A 254 -13.64 -2.80 -17.28
C GLY A 254 -13.64 -4.35 -17.19
N GLY A 255 -14.32 -4.92 -16.20
CA GLY A 255 -14.34 -6.36 -15.92
C GLY A 255 -15.44 -7.16 -16.64
N GLU A 256 -16.35 -6.50 -17.35
CA GLU A 256 -17.39 -7.19 -18.12
C GLU A 256 -16.79 -7.85 -19.36
N GLY A 257 -16.43 -9.14 -19.24
CA GLY A 257 -16.10 -9.96 -20.41
C GLY A 257 -15.10 -11.09 -20.20
N GLY A 258 -14.54 -11.27 -19.01
CA GLY A 258 -13.59 -12.36 -18.70
C GLY A 258 -14.23 -13.73 -18.46
N GLY A 259 -15.45 -13.98 -18.95
CA GLY A 259 -16.05 -15.30 -19.01
C GLY A 259 -15.74 -15.95 -20.36
N GLY A 260 -14.53 -16.50 -20.53
CA GLY A 260 -14.22 -17.27 -21.74
C GLY A 260 -12.73 -17.36 -22.01
N GLY A 261 -12.14 -18.50 -21.64
CA GLY A 261 -10.75 -18.85 -21.92
C GLY A 261 -10.36 -18.59 -23.38
N GLY A 262 -9.33 -17.77 -23.55
CA GLY A 262 -8.74 -17.44 -24.84
C GLY A 262 -7.28 -17.09 -24.65
N GLY A 263 -6.49 -18.05 -24.17
CA GLY A 263 -5.04 -17.91 -24.05
C GLY A 263 -4.45 -17.50 -25.40
N THR A 264 -3.93 -16.27 -25.47
CA THR A 264 -3.18 -15.81 -26.64
C THR A 264 -1.79 -15.46 -26.17
N ARG A 265 -0.89 -16.45 -26.26
CA ARG A 265 0.57 -16.31 -26.16
C ARG A 265 1.01 -15.23 -27.15
N GLY A 266 1.39 -14.07 -26.65
CA GLY A 266 2.09 -13.03 -27.41
C GLY A 266 3.35 -12.68 -26.64
N GLY A 267 4.44 -13.39 -26.94
CA GLY A 267 5.75 -13.07 -26.40
C GLY A 267 6.15 -11.67 -26.83
N TYR A 268 6.53 -10.85 -25.86
CA TYR A 268 7.18 -9.57 -26.08
C TYR A 268 8.58 -9.88 -26.60
N VAL A 269 8.82 -9.58 -27.87
CA VAL A 269 10.17 -9.47 -28.42
C VAL A 269 10.45 -7.97 -28.43
N ASP A 270 11.36 -7.54 -27.56
CA ASP A 270 12.04 -6.25 -27.65
C ASP A 270 12.93 -6.29 -28.90
N ASP A 271 12.37 -5.90 -30.04
CA ASP A 271 13.15 -5.61 -31.26
C ASP A 271 13.62 -4.14 -31.20
N ASP A 272 14.62 -3.88 -30.35
CA ASP A 272 15.50 -2.70 -30.46
C ASP A 272 16.75 -3.11 -31.26
N ASP A 273 16.56 -3.48 -32.53
CA ASP A 273 17.66 -3.66 -33.49
C ASP A 273 17.76 -2.43 -34.40
N ASP A 274 18.70 -1.57 -34.01
CA ASP A 274 19.33 -0.51 -34.78
C ASP A 274 20.18 -1.12 -35.91
N ASP A 275 19.60 -1.29 -37.11
CA ASP A 275 20.33 -1.73 -38.30
C ASP A 275 20.73 -0.54 -39.18
N GLY A 276 22.03 -0.25 -39.15
CA GLY A 276 22.75 0.52 -40.16
C GLY A 276 23.99 -0.24 -40.63
N GLY A 277 23.85 -1.35 -41.36
CA GLY A 277 25.01 -2.16 -41.76
C GLY A 277 24.90 -3.02 -43.03
N ASN A 278 24.42 -2.45 -44.14
CA ASN A 278 24.50 -2.91 -45.54
C ASN A 278 25.45 -4.10 -45.86
N VAL A 279 24.90 -5.31 -46.11
CA VAL A 279 25.59 -6.35 -46.92
C VAL A 279 24.61 -7.18 -47.77
N ASP A 280 24.94 -7.24 -49.06
CA ASP A 280 24.25 -7.90 -50.17
C ASP A 280 24.17 -9.44 -49.99
N GLY A 281 22.97 -10.04 -50.11
CA GLY A 281 22.80 -11.45 -49.78
C GLY A 281 21.41 -12.04 -49.98
N SER A 282 20.96 -12.12 -51.24
CA SER A 282 19.87 -12.96 -51.76
C SER A 282 19.47 -14.21 -50.93
N ARG A 283 18.18 -14.32 -50.51
CA ARG A 283 17.29 -15.50 -50.72
C ARG A 283 15.89 -15.36 -50.09
N LYS A 284 14.97 -14.89 -50.93
CA LYS A 284 13.60 -15.40 -51.19
C LYS A 284 13.11 -16.59 -50.34
N ARG A 285 12.15 -16.38 -49.42
CA ARG A 285 10.97 -17.26 -49.23
C ARG A 285 9.75 -16.50 -48.72
N ARG A 286 8.63 -16.74 -49.41
CA ARG A 286 7.26 -16.28 -49.15
C ARG A 286 6.58 -17.14 -48.08
N ASN A 287 5.76 -16.52 -47.24
CA ASN A 287 4.41 -16.93 -46.77
C ASN A 287 4.15 -16.10 -45.50
N GLY A 288 3.22 -15.15 -45.44
CA GLY A 288 1.86 -15.26 -45.93
C GLY A 288 0.91 -15.47 -44.76
N HIS A 289 0.92 -14.59 -43.75
CA HIS A 289 -0.20 -14.41 -42.82
C HIS A 289 -0.45 -12.91 -42.67
N ARG A 290 -1.46 -12.43 -43.42
CA ARG A 290 -2.13 -11.16 -43.18
C ARG A 290 -2.93 -11.29 -41.88
N GLY A 291 -2.24 -11.43 -40.75
CA GLY A 291 -2.80 -11.13 -39.45
C GLY A 291 -2.89 -9.62 -39.40
N GLY A 292 -4.02 -9.06 -39.84
CA GLY A 292 -4.38 -7.69 -39.58
C GLY A 292 -4.47 -7.52 -38.07
N GLY A 293 -3.32 -7.28 -37.45
CA GLY A 293 -3.19 -6.87 -36.07
C GLY A 293 -4.03 -5.63 -35.97
N ARG A 294 -5.27 -5.81 -35.51
CA ARG A 294 -6.07 -4.74 -34.94
C ARG A 294 -5.19 -4.22 -33.83
N ARG A 295 -4.37 -3.22 -34.16
CA ARG A 295 -3.75 -2.31 -33.21
C ARG A 295 -4.94 -1.90 -32.38
N ARG A 296 -5.08 -2.53 -31.21
CA ARG A 296 -5.97 -2.06 -30.17
C ARG A 296 -5.41 -0.68 -29.93
N SER A 297 -6.02 0.30 -30.61
CA SER A 297 -5.85 1.71 -30.31
C SER A 297 -5.85 1.74 -28.80
N SER A 298 -4.69 2.04 -28.22
CA SER A 298 -4.52 2.27 -26.80
C SER A 298 -5.47 3.42 -26.53
N SER A 299 -6.70 3.02 -26.25
CA SER A 299 -7.85 3.88 -26.19
C SER A 299 -7.48 4.97 -25.21
N LEU A 300 -7.87 6.20 -25.52
CA LEU A 300 -7.81 7.38 -24.66
C LEU A 300 -8.46 7.21 -23.27
N LYS A 301 -8.65 5.98 -22.78
CA LYS A 301 -8.84 5.61 -21.38
C LYS A 301 -7.67 6.19 -20.60
N GLY A 302 -7.85 7.44 -20.16
CA GLY A 302 -6.88 8.14 -19.32
C GLY A 302 -6.60 7.36 -18.03
N THR A 303 -5.52 7.72 -17.35
CA THR A 303 -5.18 7.13 -16.05
C THR A 303 -6.28 7.40 -15.03
N TYR A 304 -6.72 6.37 -14.32
CA TYR A 304 -7.68 6.47 -13.23
C TYR A 304 -6.96 6.49 -11.89
N TYR A 305 -7.57 7.11 -10.89
CA TYR A 305 -7.06 7.13 -9.52
C TYR A 305 -8.17 6.85 -8.51
N GLY A 306 -7.82 6.08 -7.48
CA GLY A 306 -8.67 5.75 -6.35
C GLY A 306 -7.98 6.10 -5.02
N ILE A 307 -8.62 5.74 -3.91
CA ILE A 307 -8.12 6.03 -2.57
C ILE A 307 -6.86 5.19 -2.29
N GLY A 308 -5.77 5.87 -1.94
CA GLY A 308 -4.50 5.25 -1.58
C GLY A 308 -4.47 4.65 -0.18
N PRO A 309 -3.51 3.75 0.11
CA PRO A 309 -3.39 3.08 1.40
C PRO A 309 -3.22 4.05 2.57
N ARG A 310 -2.49 5.16 2.36
CA ARG A 310 -2.24 6.15 3.40
C ARG A 310 -3.53 6.84 3.86
N SER A 311 -4.43 7.14 2.93
CA SER A 311 -5.75 7.71 3.23
C SER A 311 -6.56 6.82 4.18
N PHE A 312 -6.53 5.49 4.01
CA PHE A 312 -7.24 4.58 4.91
C PHE A 312 -6.67 4.55 6.33
N MET A 313 -5.35 4.74 6.47
CA MET A 313 -4.67 4.66 7.75
C MET A 313 -4.72 5.98 8.54
N GLU A 314 -4.65 7.13 7.85
CA GLU A 314 -4.61 8.47 8.46
C GLU A 314 -5.96 9.19 8.50
N LEU A 315 -6.93 8.83 7.65
CA LEU A 315 -8.19 9.57 7.49
C LEU A 315 -9.42 8.67 7.74
N HIS A 316 -9.31 7.70 8.64
CA HIS A 316 -10.34 6.70 8.89
C HIS A 316 -11.73 7.32 9.17
N ASP A 317 -11.81 8.23 10.14
CA ASP A 317 -13.05 8.89 10.52
C ASP A 317 -13.56 9.82 9.42
N PHE A 318 -12.66 10.46 8.69
CA PHE A 318 -13.04 11.30 7.55
C PHE A 318 -13.70 10.47 6.45
N LEU A 319 -13.10 9.33 6.07
CA LEU A 319 -13.65 8.44 5.05
C LEU A 319 -15.03 7.91 5.44
N LEU A 320 -15.22 7.54 6.71
CA LEU A 320 -16.54 7.14 7.23
C LEU A 320 -17.56 8.29 7.14
N LYS A 321 -17.17 9.51 7.52
CA LYS A 321 -18.04 10.71 7.42
C LYS A 321 -18.38 11.08 5.99
N ALA A 322 -17.45 10.86 5.06
CA ALA A 322 -17.65 11.03 3.62
C ALA A 322 -18.54 9.94 3.01
N GLY A 323 -18.99 8.96 3.80
CA GLY A 323 -19.96 7.94 3.39
C GLY A 323 -19.36 6.61 2.94
N LEU A 324 -18.07 6.36 3.22
CA LEU A 324 -17.51 5.03 2.97
C LEU A 324 -18.10 4.01 3.96
N PRO A 325 -18.69 2.89 3.49
CA PRO A 325 -19.30 1.90 4.39
C PRO A 325 -18.28 1.25 5.34
N VAL A 326 -18.69 1.01 6.58
CA VAL A 326 -17.83 0.42 7.63
C VAL A 326 -17.36 -0.99 7.27
N ASP A 327 -18.20 -1.78 6.60
CA ASP A 327 -17.87 -3.13 6.12
C ASP A 327 -16.84 -3.14 4.99
N ARG A 328 -16.70 -2.02 4.28
CA ARG A 328 -15.65 -1.80 3.28
C ARG A 328 -14.38 -1.20 3.87
N MET A 329 -14.37 -0.74 5.12
CA MET A 329 -13.15 -0.23 5.74
C MET A 329 -12.15 -1.37 5.96
N PRO A 330 -10.89 -1.21 5.56
CA PRO A 330 -9.90 -2.23 5.78
C PRO A 330 -9.59 -2.39 7.27
N GLN A 331 -9.39 -3.63 7.69
CA GLN A 331 -8.95 -3.91 9.05
C GLN A 331 -7.51 -3.41 9.23
N MET A 332 -7.32 -2.63 10.29
CA MET A 332 -6.01 -2.18 10.73
C MET A 332 -5.40 -3.24 11.64
N ILE A 333 -4.17 -3.65 11.35
CA ILE A 333 -3.39 -4.56 12.18
C ILE A 333 -2.46 -3.71 13.04
N LEU A 334 -2.59 -3.88 14.36
CA LEU A 334 -1.75 -3.23 15.35
C LEU A 334 -0.60 -4.17 15.71
N HIS A 335 0.63 -3.68 15.67
CA HIS A 335 1.81 -4.45 16.10
C HIS A 335 2.04 -4.24 17.59
N GLY A 336 1.85 -5.31 18.37
CA GLY A 336 2.17 -5.37 19.79
C GLY A 336 3.34 -6.30 20.07
N ILE A 337 3.99 -6.10 21.22
CA ILE A 337 4.91 -7.08 21.84
C ILE A 337 4.10 -7.96 22.77
#